data_AF-A0AAW6JWS5-F1
#
_entry.id   AF-A0AAW6JWS5-F1
#
_cell.length_a   1.000
_cell.length_b   1.000
_cell.length_c   1.000
_cell.angle_alpha   90.00
_cell.angle_beta   90.00
_cell.angle_gamma   90.00
#
_symmetry.space_group_name_H-M   'P 1'
#
loop_
_entity.id
_entity.type
_entity.pdbx_description
1 polymer ?
#
loop_
_entity_poly.entity_id
_entity_poly.type
_entity_poly.pdbx_seq_one_letter_code
_entity_poly.pdbx_strand_id
1 'polypeptide(L)' 'MINGIIKNGRATVNIIFRLPNKPDFTIEFVIDTGFTGDLCLPSAAVTLINLPFLYELPANLANNS' A
#
# COMPACT_ATOMS: atom_id res chain seq x y z
N MET A 1 4.75 -14.95 -8.78
CA MET A 1 3.28 -15.08 -8.67
C MET A 1 2.90 -14.57 -7.29
N ILE A 2 2.03 -13.56 -7.21
CA ILE A 2 1.52 -13.03 -5.95
C ILE A 2 0.19 -13.73 -5.67
N ASN A 3 0.03 -14.27 -4.47
CA ASN A 3 -1.21 -14.93 -4.05
C ASN A 3 -1.99 -14.00 -3.13
N GLY A 4 -3.32 -13.93 -3.32
CA GLY A 4 -4.22 -13.06 -2.58
C GLY A 4 -5.53 -13.75 -2.23
N ILE A 5 -6.45 -13.00 -1.63
CA ILE A 5 -7.79 -13.46 -1.25
C ILE A 5 -8.82 -12.49 -1.82
N ILE A 6 -10.00 -12.98 -2.23
CA ILE A 6 -11.13 -12.09 -2.54
C ILE A 6 -11.94 -11.87 -1.26
N LYS A 7 -12.09 -10.61 -0.83
CA LYS A 7 -12.93 -10.21 0.31
C LYS A 7 -13.92 -9.15 -0.14
N ASN A 8 -15.20 -9.35 0.16
CA ASN A 8 -16.28 -8.40 -0.18
C ASN A 8 -16.24 -7.94 -1.66
N GLY A 9 -15.98 -8.88 -2.57
CA GLY A 9 -15.89 -8.61 -4.01
C GLY A 9 -14.62 -7.88 -4.48
N ARG A 10 -13.63 -7.67 -3.60
CA ARG A 10 -12.36 -7.02 -3.93
C ARG A 10 -11.21 -7.99 -3.77
N ALA A 11 -10.30 -8.01 -4.74
CA ALA A 11 -9.04 -8.73 -4.61
C ALA A 11 -8.16 -8.02 -3.58
N THR A 12 -7.63 -8.76 -2.61
CA THR A 12 -6.73 -8.24 -1.60
C THR A 12 -5.45 -9.04 -1.52
N VAL A 13 -4.37 -8.37 -1.15
CA VAL A 13 -3.06 -8.97 -0.86
C VAL A 13 -2.50 -8.41 0.43
N ASN A 14 -1.96 -9.29 1.26
CA ASN A 14 -1.20 -8.90 2.44
C ASN A 14 0.25 -8.64 2.04
N ILE A 15 0.74 -7.42 2.28
CA ILE A 15 2.14 -7.06 2.09
C ILE A 15 2.79 -6.94 3.46
N ILE A 16 3.87 -7.71 3.66
CA ILE A 16 4.66 -7.70 4.87
C ILE A 16 5.78 -6.67 4.71
N PHE A 17 5.83 -5.72 5.63
CA PHE A 17 6.88 -4.72 5.72
C PHE A 17 7.89 -5.16 6.77
N ARG A 18 9.14 -5.23 6.34
CA ARG A 18 10.28 -5.56 7.19
C ARG A 18 11.20 -4.36 7.29
N LEU A 19 11.39 -3.88 8.51
CA LEU A 19 12.28 -2.77 8.80
C LEU A 19 13.44 -3.23 9.70
N PRO A 20 14.64 -2.67 9.54
CA PRO A 20 15.73 -2.95 10.46
C PRO A 20 15.31 -2.69 11.91
N ASN A 21 15.55 -3.66 12.79
CA ASN A 21 15.32 -3.56 14.23
C ASN A 21 13.86 -3.29 14.66
N LYS A 22 12.88 -3.56 13.81
CA LYS A 22 11.45 -3.51 14.17
C LYS A 22 10.78 -4.85 13.83
N PRO A 23 9.72 -5.23 14.55
CA PRO A 23 8.88 -6.35 14.16
C PRO A 23 8.33 -6.17 12.74
N ASP A 24 8.18 -7.28 12.02
CA ASP A 24 7.42 -7.29 10.78
C ASP A 24 5.97 -6.82 11.07
N PHE A 25 5.41 -6.06 10.14
CA PHE A 25 3.99 -5.70 10.19
C PHE A 25 3.36 -5.87 8.81
N THR A 26 2.05 -6.11 8.80
CA THR A 26 1.31 -6.45 7.58
C THR A 26 0.26 -5.40 7.29
N ILE A 27 0.18 -4.97 6.03
CA ILE A 27 -0.93 -4.14 5.53
C ILE A 27 -1.65 -4.93 4.44
N GLU A 28 -2.98 -4.99 4.54
CA GLU A 28 -3.82 -5.51 3.47
C GLU A 28 -4.06 -4.42 2.43
N PHE A 29 -3.68 -4.68 1.19
CA PHE A 29 -3.95 -3.82 0.04
C PHE A 29 -5.09 -4.38 -0.79
N VAL A 30 -5.97 -3.49 -1.25
CA VAL A 30 -6.90 -3.81 -2.34
C VAL A 30 -6.13 -3.73 -3.65
N ILE A 31 -6.22 -4.79 -4.45
CA ILE A 31 -5.70 -4.80 -5.82
C ILE A 31 -6.80 -4.28 -6.74
N ASP A 32 -6.56 -3.11 -7.32
CA ASP A 32 -7.33 -2.64 -8.46
C ASP A 32 -6.58 -3.01 -9.75
N THR A 33 -7.03 -4.07 -10.43
CA THR A 33 -6.41 -4.52 -11.69
C THR A 33 -6.69 -3.60 -12.87
N GLY A 34 -7.62 -2.64 -12.72
CA GLY A 34 -7.88 -1.59 -13.70
C GLY A 34 -6.93 -0.40 -13.56
N PHE A 35 -6.18 -0.31 -12.47
CA PHE A 35 -5.22 0.75 -12.21
C PHE A 35 -3.80 0.32 -12.58
N THR A 36 -3.15 1.10 -13.44
CA THR A 36 -1.71 0.95 -13.74
C THR A 36 -0.99 2.13 -13.09
N GLY A 37 -0.39 1.90 -11.93
CA GLY A 37 0.31 2.94 -11.18
C GLY A 37 0.90 2.40 -9.88
N ASP A 38 1.21 3.31 -8.96
CA ASP A 38 1.86 2.98 -7.70
C ASP A 38 0.85 2.65 -6.59
N LEU A 39 1.21 1.70 -5.73
CA LEU A 39 0.46 1.44 -4.50
C LEU A 39 0.77 2.54 -3.47
N CYS A 40 -0.22 3.34 -3.12
CA CYS A 40 -0.07 4.33 -2.05
C CYS A 40 -0.15 3.67 -0.67
N LEU A 41 0.83 3.94 0.19
CA LEU A 41 0.74 3.59 1.60
C LEU A 41 -0.26 4.52 2.32
N PRO A 42 -1.09 4.00 3.23
CA PRO A 42 -1.89 4.84 4.12
C PRO A 42 -0.98 5.77 4.95
N SER A 43 -1.44 6.98 5.25
CA SER A 43 -0.68 7.95 6.06
C SER A 43 -0.23 7.37 7.41
N ALA A 44 -1.09 6.60 8.07
CA ALA A 44 -0.76 5.90 9.32
C ALA A 44 0.44 4.94 9.16
N ALA A 45 0.55 4.26 8.00
CA ALA A 45 1.68 3.40 7.70
C ALA A 45 2.95 4.22 7.53
N VAL A 46 2.91 5.28 6.72
CA VAL A 46 4.03 6.22 6.49
C VAL A 46 4.59 6.73 7.82
N THR A 47 3.71 7.15 8.74
CA THR A 47 4.10 7.59 10.09
C THR A 47 4.73 6.45 10.90
N LEU A 48 4.13 5.26 10.92
CA LEU A 48 4.64 4.10 11.67
C LEU A 48 6.08 3.72 11.26
N ILE A 49 6.38 3.83 9.96
CA ILE A 49 7.69 3.48 9.41
C ILE A 49 8.65 4.67 9.34
N ASN A 50 8.20 5.86 9.73
CA ASN A 50 9.00 7.09 9.76
C ASN A 50 9.69 7.37 8.42
N LEU A 51 8.95 7.22 7.31
CA LEU A 51 9.49 7.59 6.00
C LEU A 51 9.66 9.11 5.95
N PRO A 52 10.86 9.61 5.59
CA PRO A 52 11.07 11.04 5.42
C PRO A 52 10.27 11.54 4.23
N PHE A 53 9.65 12.70 4.40
CA PHE A 53 9.10 13.44 3.27
C PHE A 53 10.25 13.93 2.38
N LEU A 54 10.14 13.71 1.06
CA LEU A 54 11.17 14.12 0.10
C LEU A 54 10.72 15.33 -0.73
N TYR A 55 9.56 15.23 -1.40
CA TYR A 55 9.00 16.29 -2.24
C TYR A 55 7.52 16.03 -2.54
N GLU A 56 6.80 17.07 -2.96
CA GLU A 56 5.44 16.96 -3.48
C GLU A 56 5.47 16.60 -4.97
N LEU A 57 4.65 15.63 -5.36
CA LEU A 57 4.43 15.25 -6.76
C LEU A 57 2.94 15.33 -7.06
N PRO A 58 2.51 16.09 -8.09
CA PRO A 58 1.13 16.03 -8.56
C PRO A 58 0.85 14.63 -9.11
N ALA A 59 -0.10 13.92 -8.50
CA ALA A 59 -0.53 12.60 -8.93
C ALA A 59 -2.04 12.47 -8.75
N ASN A 60 -2.71 11.78 -9.69
CA ASN A 60 -4.09 11.39 -9.52
C ASN A 60 -4.14 10.11 -8.69
N LEU A 61 -5.02 10.07 -7.69
CA LEU A 61 -5.26 8.86 -6.93
C LEU A 61 -6.00 7.82 -7.78
N ALA A 62 -5.92 6.55 -7.38
CA ALA A 62 -6.56 5.46 -8.13
C ALA A 62 -8.09 5.59 -8.26
N ASN A 63 -8.73 6.38 -7.39
CA ASN A 63 -10.14 6.75 -7.46
C ASN A 63 -10.41 7.98 -8.38
N ASN A 64 -9.43 8.42 -9.17
CA ASN A 64 -9.50 9.56 -10.07
C ASN A 64 -9.79 10.90 -9.37
N SER A 65 -9.35 11.05 -8.12
CA SER A 65 -9.32 12.32 -7.39
C SER A 65 -7.95 12.96 -7.37
#